data_AF-A0A1F4MFV2-F1
#
_entry.id   AF-A0A1F4MFV2-F1
#
_cell.length_a   1.000
_cell.length_b   1.000
_cell.length_c   1.000
_cell.angle_alpha   90.00
_cell.angle_beta   90.00
_cell.angle_gamma   90.00
#
_symmetry.space_group_name_H-M   'P 1'
#
loop_
_entity.id
_entity.type
_entity.pdbx_description
1 polymer ?
#
loop_
_entity_poly.entity_id
_entity_poly.type
_entity_poly.pdbx_seq_one_letter_code
_entity_poly.pdbx_strand_id
1 'polypeptide(L)'
;MNGATADQAQALAVSEQDYPVLLKAVYKRADFPKLRNLMGLAKDISVPEMEGLLLANLSVTESAIQALAEQRGLAVRDYLASLKLPMARLFLGAAKAVPEDGKWQPRAELNLATH
;
A
#
# COMPACT_ATOMS: atom_id res chain seq x y z
N MET A 1 12.53 -21.74 15.15
CA MET A 1 12.50 -22.17 13.73
C MET A 1 11.28 -21.49 13.12
N ASN A 2 11.32 -20.18 12.85
CA ASN A 2 11.85 -19.49 11.67
C ASN A 2 11.22 -19.96 10.35
N GLY A 3 10.49 -19.03 9.72
CA GLY A 3 10.40 -18.93 8.26
C GLY A 3 9.08 -19.39 7.64
N ALA A 4 7.97 -18.70 7.92
CA ALA A 4 6.93 -18.60 6.91
C ALA A 4 7.52 -17.79 5.76
N THR A 5 7.93 -18.50 4.71
CA THR A 5 8.31 -17.95 3.42
C THR A 5 7.22 -16.97 3.00
N ALA A 6 7.55 -15.68 3.04
CA ALA A 6 6.91 -14.71 2.17
C ALA A 6 7.11 -15.25 0.77
N ASP A 7 6.06 -15.89 0.26
CA ASP A 7 5.98 -16.36 -1.11
C ASP A 7 6.29 -15.14 -1.95
N GLN A 8 7.51 -15.13 -2.51
CA GLN A 8 7.96 -14.05 -3.35
C GLN A 8 6.96 -14.05 -4.49
N ALA A 9 6.10 -13.05 -4.54
CA ALA A 9 5.20 -12.84 -5.65
C ALA A 9 6.07 -12.90 -6.91
N GLN A 10 6.05 -14.04 -7.58
CA GLN A 10 6.67 -14.21 -8.88
C GLN A 10 6.12 -13.07 -9.69
N ALA A 11 7.01 -12.23 -10.23
CA ALA A 11 6.60 -11.04 -10.96
C ALA A 11 5.79 -11.50 -12.19
N LEU A 12 4.48 -11.59 -12.01
CA LEU A 12 3.52 -11.86 -13.06
C LEU A 12 3.66 -10.69 -14.04
N ALA A 13 4.06 -11.00 -15.26
CA ALA A 13 4.07 -10.03 -16.35
C ALA A 13 2.61 -9.68 -16.66
N VAL A 14 2.11 -8.62 -16.02
CA VAL A 14 0.77 -8.07 -16.26
C VAL A 14 0.91 -7.07 -17.41
N SER A 15 0.19 -7.29 -18.50
CA SER A 15 0.12 -6.36 -19.63
C SER A 15 -0.94 -5.28 -19.37
N GLU A 16 -0.87 -4.16 -20.08
CA GLU A 16 -1.91 -3.11 -19.98
C GLU A 16 -3.30 -3.61 -20.38
N GLN A 17 -3.37 -4.64 -21.24
CA GLN A 17 -4.62 -5.25 -21.69
C GLN A 17 -5.29 -6.08 -20.59
N ASP A 18 -4.53 -6.55 -19.60
CA ASP A 18 -5.05 -7.31 -18.47
C ASP A 18 -5.73 -6.41 -17.44
N TYR A 19 -5.40 -5.11 -17.44
CA TYR A 19 -5.83 -4.17 -16.42
C TYR A 19 -7.36 -4.10 -16.24
N PRO A 20 -8.19 -3.92 -17.30
CA PRO A 20 -9.64 -3.85 -17.14
C PRO A 20 -10.25 -5.16 -16.62
N VAL A 21 -9.67 -6.30 -17.01
CA VAL A 21 -10.14 -7.64 -16.60
C VAL A 21 -9.86 -7.87 -15.12
N LEU A 22 -8.64 -7.56 -14.67
CA LEU A 22 -8.23 -7.70 -13.29
C LEU A 22 -8.98 -6.70 -12.38
N LEU A 23 -9.14 -5.46 -12.83
CA LEU A 23 -9.91 -4.44 -12.11
C LEU A 23 -11.37 -4.88 -11.90
N LYS A 24 -12.00 -5.43 -12.93
CA LYS A 24 -13.37 -5.96 -12.84
C LYS A 24 -13.47 -7.15 -11.87
N ALA A 25 -12.44 -8.00 -11.80
CA ALA A 25 -12.39 -9.10 -10.85
C ALA A 25 -12.29 -8.59 -9.40
N VAL A 26 -11.46 -7.58 -9.15
CA VAL A 26 -11.34 -6.92 -7.84
C VAL A 26 -12.66 -6.23 -7.45
N TYR A 27 -13.24 -5.44 -8.35
CA TYR A 27 -14.55 -4.79 -8.14
C TYR A 27 -15.64 -5.80 -7.78
N LYS A 28 -15.70 -6.95 -8.47
CA LYS A 28 -16.66 -8.01 -8.16
C LYS A 28 -16.43 -8.65 -6.79
N ARG A 29 -15.20 -8.79 -6.34
CA ARG A 29 -14.84 -9.40 -5.04
C ARG A 29 -15.00 -8.43 -3.87
N ALA A 30 -14.72 -7.15 -4.07
CA ALA A 30 -14.72 -6.15 -3.01
C ALA A 30 -16.07 -6.06 -2.30
N ASP A 31 -16.04 -5.81 -0.99
CA ASP A 31 -17.23 -5.82 -0.15
C ASP A 31 -17.68 -4.39 0.13
N PHE A 32 -18.61 -3.92 -0.69
CA PHE A 32 -19.30 -2.64 -0.53
C PHE A 32 -20.61 -2.65 -1.36
N PRO A 33 -21.55 -1.73 -1.11
CA PRO A 33 -22.80 -1.64 -1.86
C PRO A 33 -22.53 -1.32 -3.35
N LYS A 34 -22.62 -2.32 -4.22
CA LYS A 34 -22.42 -2.14 -5.67
C LYS A 34 -23.68 -1.61 -6.33
N LEU A 35 -23.50 -0.80 -7.38
CA LEU A 35 -24.60 -0.47 -8.29
C LEU A 35 -25.04 -1.76 -8.98
N ARG A 36 -26.34 -2.10 -8.89
CA ARG A 36 -26.90 -3.33 -9.45
C ARG A 36 -27.79 -3.00 -10.65
N ASN A 37 -27.76 -3.86 -11.66
CA ASN A 37 -28.70 -3.83 -12.78
C ASN A 37 -30.05 -4.41 -12.37
N LEU A 38 -31.06 -4.29 -13.24
CA LEU A 38 -32.42 -4.80 -13.01
C LEU A 38 -32.50 -6.31 -12.73
N MET A 39 -31.47 -7.08 -13.14
CA MET A 39 -31.32 -8.51 -12.83
C MET A 39 -30.61 -8.79 -11.50
N GLY A 40 -30.27 -7.76 -10.71
CA GLY A 40 -29.56 -7.91 -9.45
C GLY A 40 -28.07 -8.22 -9.56
N LEU A 41 -27.46 -8.19 -10.76
CA LEU A 41 -26.01 -8.32 -10.93
C LEU A 41 -25.33 -6.97 -10.76
N ALA A 42 -24.06 -6.95 -10.32
CA ALA A 42 -23.24 -5.76 -10.33
C ALA A 42 -23.21 -5.16 -11.75
N LYS A 43 -23.55 -3.88 -11.86
CA LYS A 43 -23.61 -3.14 -13.12
C LYS A 43 -22.23 -3.13 -13.77
N ASP A 44 -22.20 -3.33 -15.08
CA ASP A 44 -20.99 -3.08 -15.86
C ASP A 44 -20.82 -1.55 -15.96
N ILE A 45 -19.84 -1.03 -15.22
CA ILE A 45 -19.50 0.39 -15.16
C ILE A 45 -18.14 0.60 -15.81
N SER A 46 -17.84 1.82 -16.21
CA SER A 46 -16.57 2.14 -16.87
C SER A 46 -15.38 1.91 -15.93
N VAL A 47 -14.18 1.71 -16.51
CA VAL A 47 -12.91 1.57 -15.78
C VAL A 47 -12.71 2.67 -14.70
N PRO A 48 -12.82 3.98 -15.03
CA PRO A 48 -12.61 5.02 -14.02
C PRO A 48 -13.67 5.01 -12.92
N GLU A 49 -14.90 4.58 -13.20
CA GLU A 49 -15.94 4.44 -12.17
C GLU A 49 -15.65 3.27 -11.22
N MET A 50 -15.16 2.13 -11.74
CA MET A 50 -14.71 1.01 -10.89
C MET A 50 -13.57 1.44 -9.97
N GLU A 51 -12.57 2.14 -10.49
CA GLU A 51 -11.44 2.67 -9.72
C GLU A 51 -11.92 3.63 -8.63
N GLY A 52 -12.75 4.61 -8.99
CA GLY A 52 -13.27 5.59 -8.05
C GLY A 52 -14.04 4.94 -6.90
N LEU A 53 -14.91 3.97 -7.19
CA LEU A 53 -15.66 3.26 -6.15
C LEU A 53 -14.75 2.40 -5.26
N LEU A 54 -13.76 1.73 -5.83
CA LEU A 54 -12.80 0.95 -5.07
C LEU A 54 -11.98 1.83 -4.12
N LEU A 55 -11.48 2.96 -4.60
CA LEU A 55 -10.70 3.90 -3.80
C LEU A 55 -11.54 4.55 -2.69
N ALA A 56 -12.79 4.94 -3.00
CA ALA A 56 -13.68 5.57 -2.03
C ALA A 56 -14.10 4.62 -0.89
N ASN A 57 -14.12 3.31 -1.12
CA ASN A 57 -14.51 2.30 -0.13
C ASN A 57 -13.31 1.54 0.45
N LEU A 58 -12.09 1.99 0.18
CA LEU A 58 -10.89 1.36 0.69
C LEU A 58 -10.78 1.64 2.20
N SER A 59 -10.93 0.59 3.01
CA SER A 59 -10.82 0.70 4.46
C SER A 59 -9.35 0.76 4.85
N VAL A 60 -8.86 1.96 5.20
CA VAL A 60 -7.53 2.15 5.75
C VAL A 60 -7.56 1.83 7.24
N THR A 61 -6.91 0.74 7.65
CA THR A 61 -6.78 0.36 9.05
C THR A 61 -5.49 0.92 9.65
N GLU A 62 -5.45 1.13 10.96
CA GLU A 62 -4.25 1.61 11.64
C GLU A 62 -3.05 0.68 11.44
N SER A 63 -3.27 -0.65 11.46
CA SER A 63 -2.23 -1.63 11.18
C SER A 63 -1.71 -1.55 9.75
N ALA A 64 -2.56 -1.24 8.77
CA ALA A 64 -2.13 -1.01 7.39
C ALA A 64 -1.27 0.24 7.26
N ILE A 65 -1.62 1.33 7.97
CA ILE A 65 -0.80 2.55 8.01
C ILE A 65 0.56 2.27 8.66
N GLN A 66 0.57 1.52 9.76
CA GLN A 66 1.80 1.15 10.47
C GLN A 66 2.74 0.31 9.58
N ALA A 67 2.19 -0.72 8.93
CA ALA A 67 2.95 -1.56 8.00
C ALA A 67 3.52 -0.74 6.82
N LEU A 68 2.74 0.19 6.26
CA LEU A 68 3.21 1.08 5.19
C LEU A 68 4.35 1.98 5.66
N ALA A 69 4.26 2.53 6.87
CA ALA A 69 5.31 3.37 7.45
C ALA A 69 6.62 2.58 7.66
N GLU A 70 6.53 1.33 8.13
CA GLU A 70 7.68 0.42 8.26
C GLU A 70 8.33 0.14 6.90
N GLN A 71 7.55 -0.21 5.88
CA GLN A 71 8.05 -0.44 4.52
C GLN A 71 8.78 0.77 3.96
N ARG A 72 8.22 1.98 4.15
CA ARG A 72 8.87 3.23 3.73
C ARG A 72 10.19 3.47 4.47
N GLY A 73 10.21 3.23 5.78
CA GLY A 73 11.43 3.35 6.58
C GLY A 73 12.51 2.34 6.16
N LEU A 74 12.13 1.11 5.84
CA LEU A 74 13.05 0.10 5.28
C LEU A 74 13.62 0.55 3.94
N ALA A 75 12.79 1.04 3.03
CA ALA A 75 13.23 1.53 1.72
C ALA A 75 14.26 2.68 1.87
N VAL A 76 14.03 3.62 2.78
CA VAL A 76 14.98 4.71 3.07
C VAL A 76 16.28 4.18 3.68
N ARG A 77 16.19 3.25 4.64
CA ARG A 77 17.36 2.62 5.26
C ARG A 77 18.22 1.91 4.21
N ASP A 78 17.59 1.13 3.34
CA ASP A 78 18.27 0.35 2.31
C ASP A 78 18.89 1.28 1.25
N TYR A 79 18.22 2.39 0.93
CA TYR A 79 18.80 3.45 0.10
C TYR A 79 20.04 4.08 0.74
N LEU A 80 20.02 4.43 2.03
CA LEU A 80 21.19 4.97 2.73
C LEU A 80 22.33 3.95 2.82
N ALA A 81 22.01 2.67 2.99
CA ALA A 81 22.99 1.60 2.96
C ALA A 81 23.66 1.48 1.58
N SER A 82 22.91 1.69 0.49
CA SER A 82 23.45 1.72 -0.88
C SER A 82 24.47 2.85 -1.07
N LEU A 83 24.29 3.97 -0.35
CA LEU A 83 25.23 5.10 -0.29
C LEU A 83 26.43 4.85 0.65
N LYS A 84 26.65 3.60 1.08
CA LYS A 84 27.77 3.16 1.93
C LYS A 84 27.78 3.74 3.35
N LEU A 85 26.62 4.17 3.87
CA LEU A 85 26.53 4.50 5.29
C LEU A 85 26.66 3.21 6.14
N PRO A 86 27.38 3.25 7.27
CA PRO A 86 27.49 2.09 8.15
C PRO A 86 26.12 1.67 8.71
N MET A 87 25.73 0.41 8.49
CA MET A 87 24.46 -0.14 8.99
C MET A 87 24.31 -0.03 10.51
N ALA A 88 25.42 -0.08 11.26
CA ALA A 88 25.42 0.09 12.72
C ALA A 88 24.95 1.49 13.18
N ARG A 89 24.75 2.44 12.27
CA ARG A 89 24.23 3.79 12.54
C ARG A 89 22.81 3.99 12.03
N LEU A 90 22.27 3.03 11.28
CA LEU A 90 20.97 3.13 10.63
C LEU A 90 19.95 2.30 11.41
N PHE A 91 19.13 2.98 12.20
CA PHE A 91 18.10 2.35 13.03
C PHE A 91 16.72 2.71 12.49
N LEU A 92 15.85 1.70 12.37
CA LEU A 92 14.44 1.91 12.09
C LEU A 92 13.69 2.05 13.42
N GLY A 93 13.17 3.24 13.71
CA GLY A 93 12.31 3.47 14.86
C GLY A 93 10.90 2.89 14.65
N ALA A 94 10.14 2.75 15.74
CA ALA A 94 8.74 2.36 15.65
C ALA A 94 7.94 3.34 14.78
N ALA A 95 7.12 2.81 13.87
CA ALA A 95 6.21 3.62 13.07
C ALA A 95 5.25 4.39 13.98
N LYS A 96 5.18 5.71 13.75
CA LYS A 96 4.30 6.61 14.50
C LYS A 96 3.07 6.90 13.65
N ALA A 97 1.90 6.51 14.13
CA ALA A 97 0.64 7.05 13.63
C ALA A 97 0.49 8.46 14.20
N VAL A 98 0.67 9.47 13.36
CA VAL A 98 0.39 10.87 13.72
C VAL A 98 -1.01 11.17 13.19
N PRO A 99 -1.90 11.80 13.97
CA PRO A 99 -3.20 12.24 13.47
C PRO A 99 -3.01 13.12 12.23
N GLU A 100 -3.91 13.02 11.25
CA GLU A 100 -3.95 13.97 10.15
C GLU A 100 -4.25 15.37 10.74
N ASP A 101 -3.23 16.21 10.84
CA ASP A 101 -3.43 17.65 10.81
C ASP A 101 -3.48 18.07 9.33
N GLY A 102 -4.22 19.13 9.00
CA GLY A 102 -4.35 19.61 7.62
C GLY A 102 -3.03 20.11 6.98
N LYS A 103 -1.90 19.93 7.68
CA LYS A 103 -0.53 20.24 7.23
C LYS A 103 0.33 18.98 7.09
N TRP A 104 -0.21 17.81 7.38
CA TRP A 104 0.52 16.56 7.37
C TRP A 104 0.90 16.18 5.94
N GLN A 105 2.18 15.89 5.73
CA GLN A 105 2.70 15.37 4.47
C GLN A 105 3.45 14.06 4.71
N PRO A 106 3.39 13.11 3.77
CA PRO A 106 4.17 11.87 3.87
C PRO A 106 5.66 12.20 3.93
N ARG A 107 6.31 11.87 5.06
CA ARG A 107 7.74 12.12 5.26
C ARG A 107 8.41 11.00 6.05
N ALA A 108 9.72 10.84 5.83
CA ALA A 108 10.61 10.06 6.68
C ALA A 108 11.59 11.02 7.35
N GLU A 109 11.71 10.96 8.67
CA GLU A 109 12.59 11.84 9.45
C GLU A 109 13.87 11.10 9.83
N LEU A 110 15.02 11.67 9.46
CA LEU A 110 16.34 11.20 9.89
C LEU A 110 16.83 12.11 11.02
N ASN A 111 16.84 11.58 12.23
CA ASN A 111 17.43 12.27 13.38
C ASN A 111 18.89 11.82 13.53
N LEU A 112 19.82 12.77 13.51
CA LEU A 112 21.24 12.54 13.74
C LEU A 112 21.54 12.82 15.21
N ALA A 113 22.02 11.81 15.95
CA ALA A 113 22.54 12.00 17.29
C ALA A 113 24.05 12.26 17.22
N THR A 114 24.49 13.38 17.76
CA THR A 114 25.92 13.69 17.93
C THR A 114 26.33 13.26 19.34
N HIS A 115 27.34 12.41 19.45
CA HIS A 115 28.04 12.15 20.72
C HIS A 115 29.22 13.11 20.88
#